data_AF-A0A8I6XGR4-F1
#
_entry.id   AF-A0A8I6XGR4-F1
#
_cell.length_a   1.000
_cell.length_b   1.000
_cell.length_c   1.000
_cell.angle_alpha   90.00
_cell.angle_beta   90.00
_cell.angle_gamma   90.00
#
_symmetry.space_group_name_H-M   'P 1'
#
loop_
_entity.id
_entity.type
_entity.pdbx_description
1 polymer ?
#
loop_
_entity_poly.entity_id
_entity_poly.type
_entity_poly.pdbx_seq_one_letter_code
_entity_poly.pdbx_strand_id
1 'polypeptide(L)'
;MANATPLAAMGTRPLLLLLIIITIIFPTSTPAAASPHISAVISQSGLDFAKDLLVPRAADTLAHLSVPDIERSVSIPIIGAVRMAASRIVLGGVAVANSTVAAGETGVVVAASLSSVNLTMEWSYSYSSWLVKISDSGNASIQVEGMDVGVSMGLKNENGSLKLFVMECGCYMKDLDITLNGGSSWFYQGFIDAFSNHIRSAVENTITNKIVEGASKLDLFLGGLPKEIYVDRVAAMNVTFVNDPRFSSSSVEFDIDGLFIPSDKTAPQSDMHFGDTKLALPLGSSSNMLWISLDEDVFNSVSALYFKAGLLQHMVDKVPDQFLLNTASWRFFIPRLYREYPNKDMLLNISAISPPSVRINVGRIDTTVDLDVIVNVLGSDDIVPVACISLSVAVSGHASVSGNNLVGKVELNYFSFDLKWSDIGKLHTGIVQSLMRIVLKNLFVPYVNSYLGQGFPLPIIKGFVIRDAYILTSYSSIIVSSDVSFIEPMDKSGIKQVAGSVHKDPAVTMKQLV
;
A
#
# COMPACT_ATOMS: atom_id res chain seq x y z
N MET A 1 30.46 -37.70 -76.92
CA MET A 1 29.16 -38.15 -76.38
C MET A 1 29.37 -38.61 -74.94
N ALA A 2 29.01 -37.75 -73.98
CA ALA A 2 28.71 -38.11 -72.60
C ALA A 2 28.04 -36.88 -71.98
N ASN A 3 26.71 -36.93 -71.87
CA ASN A 3 25.89 -35.91 -71.21
C ASN A 3 26.13 -36.00 -69.70
N ALA A 4 26.50 -34.88 -69.09
CA ALA A 4 26.46 -34.71 -67.65
C ALA A 4 25.02 -34.39 -67.21
N THR A 5 24.45 -35.25 -66.38
CA THR A 5 23.18 -35.06 -65.66
C THR A 5 23.39 -34.08 -64.48
N PRO A 6 22.44 -33.18 -64.18
CA PRO A 6 22.52 -32.36 -62.97
C PRO A 6 21.99 -33.13 -61.77
N LEU A 7 22.74 -33.09 -60.67
CA LEU A 7 22.33 -33.61 -59.36
C LEU A 7 21.26 -32.68 -58.79
N ALA A 8 20.07 -33.22 -58.54
CA ALA A 8 18.93 -32.50 -57.98
C ALA A 8 19.24 -31.99 -56.56
N ALA A 9 19.06 -30.68 -56.33
CA ALA A 9 19.09 -30.07 -55.02
C ALA A 9 17.86 -30.52 -54.21
N MET A 10 18.04 -31.49 -53.30
CA MET A 10 17.03 -31.87 -52.31
C MET A 10 16.90 -30.77 -51.24
N GLY A 11 15.90 -29.92 -51.44
CA GLY A 11 14.95 -29.43 -50.43
C GLY A 11 15.46 -29.02 -49.05
N THR A 12 15.93 -27.78 -48.91
CA THR A 12 15.91 -27.03 -47.63
C THR A 12 14.55 -26.37 -47.34
N ARG A 13 13.61 -26.43 -48.30
CA ARG A 13 12.26 -25.85 -48.19
C ARG A 13 11.30 -26.53 -47.21
N PRO A 14 11.30 -27.86 -46.97
CA PRO A 14 10.32 -28.46 -46.06
C PRO A 14 10.65 -28.18 -44.59
N LEU A 15 11.93 -27.98 -44.25
CA LEU A 15 12.36 -27.68 -42.87
C LEU A 15 12.04 -26.23 -42.49
N LEU A 16 12.15 -25.29 -43.43
CA LEU A 16 11.75 -23.89 -43.23
C LEU A 16 10.23 -23.76 -43.10
N LEU A 17 9.45 -24.51 -43.90
CA LEU A 17 8.00 -24.55 -43.78
C LEU A 17 7.55 -25.17 -42.45
N LEU A 18 8.21 -26.24 -41.99
CA LEU A 18 7.93 -26.84 -40.69
C LEU A 18 8.23 -25.87 -39.54
N LEU A 19 9.33 -25.10 -39.61
CA LEU A 19 9.67 -24.09 -38.61
C LEU A 19 8.66 -22.94 -38.57
N ILE A 20 8.19 -22.48 -39.74
CA ILE A 20 7.16 -21.43 -39.85
C ILE A 20 5.82 -21.92 -39.32
N ILE A 21 5.45 -23.17 -39.59
CA ILE A 21 4.23 -23.79 -39.07
C ILE A 21 4.32 -23.96 -37.55
N ILE A 22 5.48 -24.34 -37.01
CA ILE A 22 5.71 -24.42 -35.55
C ILE A 22 5.58 -23.03 -34.89
N THR A 23 6.05 -21.95 -35.52
CA THR A 23 5.83 -20.58 -34.98
C THR A 23 4.39 -20.09 -35.06
N ILE A 24 3.54 -20.66 -35.92
CA ILE A 24 2.11 -20.30 -36.03
C ILE A 24 1.24 -21.11 -35.05
N ILE A 25 1.68 -22.30 -34.63
CA ILE A 25 0.90 -23.21 -33.76
C ILE A 25 1.12 -22.96 -32.27
N PHE A 26 2.21 -22.28 -31.88
CA PHE A 26 2.36 -21.78 -30.52
C PHE A 26 1.97 -20.31 -30.50
N PRO A 27 0.72 -19.94 -30.16
CA PRO A 27 0.51 -18.63 -29.58
C PRO A 27 1.38 -18.64 -28.32
N THR A 28 2.51 -17.93 -28.37
CA THR A 28 3.07 -17.39 -27.14
C THR A 28 1.95 -16.51 -26.60
N SER A 29 1.16 -17.03 -25.67
CA SER A 29 0.44 -16.19 -24.75
C SER A 29 1.52 -15.36 -24.06
N THR A 30 1.82 -14.20 -24.63
CA THR A 30 2.30 -13.08 -23.83
C THR A 30 1.31 -13.03 -22.68
N PRO A 31 1.73 -13.25 -21.41
CA PRO A 31 0.83 -13.00 -20.31
C PRO A 31 0.25 -11.60 -20.55
N ALA A 32 -1.08 -11.51 -20.56
CA ALA A 32 -1.74 -10.22 -20.70
C ALA A 32 -1.03 -9.27 -19.74
N ALA A 33 -0.56 -8.13 -20.24
CA ALA A 33 0.04 -7.13 -19.36
C ALA A 33 -0.97 -6.90 -18.23
N ALA A 34 -0.56 -7.14 -16.99
CA ALA A 34 -1.46 -7.03 -15.85
C ALA A 34 -2.13 -5.65 -15.90
N SER A 35 -3.46 -5.59 -15.81
CA SER A 35 -4.21 -4.35 -15.78
C SER A 35 -4.29 -3.86 -14.33
N PRO A 36 -4.06 -2.57 -14.05
CA PRO A 36 -4.25 -2.05 -12.70
C PRO A 36 -5.73 -1.83 -12.40
N HIS A 37 -6.20 -2.32 -11.25
CA HIS A 37 -7.59 -2.13 -10.78
C HIS A 37 -7.67 -1.25 -9.51
N ILE A 38 -6.53 -0.92 -8.92
CA ILE A 38 -6.42 0.09 -7.87
C ILE A 38 -5.41 1.15 -8.31
N SER A 39 -5.72 2.42 -8.09
CA SER A 39 -4.73 3.49 -8.17
C SER A 39 -4.62 4.22 -6.85
N ALA A 40 -3.39 4.56 -6.45
CA ALA A 40 -3.11 5.36 -5.26
C ALA A 40 -2.39 6.64 -5.68
N VAL A 41 -2.90 7.79 -5.25
CA VAL A 41 -2.33 9.11 -5.57
C VAL A 41 -1.92 9.82 -4.30
N ILE A 42 -0.63 10.14 -4.22
CA ILE A 42 -0.07 11.02 -3.20
C ILE A 42 -0.05 12.43 -3.80
N SER A 43 -0.84 13.33 -3.23
CA SER A 43 -0.90 14.73 -3.67
C SER A 43 0.28 15.53 -3.14
N GLN A 44 0.39 16.80 -3.56
CA GLN A 44 1.41 17.71 -3.03
C GLN A 44 1.34 17.85 -1.51
N SER A 45 0.15 17.90 -0.90
CA SER A 45 0.04 17.95 0.57
C SER A 45 0.51 16.64 1.22
N GLY A 46 0.33 15.49 0.56
CA GLY A 46 0.91 14.22 0.99
C GLY A 46 2.44 14.19 0.89
N LEU A 47 3.01 14.80 -0.16
CA LEU A 47 4.45 14.98 -0.30
C LEU A 47 5.00 15.93 0.77
N ASP A 48 4.33 17.06 1.02
CA ASP A 48 4.69 18.03 2.06
C ASP A 48 4.69 17.37 3.44
N PHE A 49 3.67 16.56 3.73
CA PHE A 49 3.61 15.76 4.95
C PHE A 49 4.78 14.76 5.07
N ALA A 50 5.12 14.05 3.98
CA ALA A 50 6.26 13.13 3.97
C ALA A 50 7.59 13.87 4.19
N LYS A 51 7.77 15.05 3.59
CA LYS A 51 8.93 15.92 3.80
C LYS A 51 9.03 16.37 5.26
N ASP A 52 7.94 16.86 5.84
CA ASP A 52 7.90 17.33 7.22
C ASP A 52 8.20 16.20 8.23
N LEU A 53 7.86 14.96 7.87
CA LEU A 53 8.20 13.78 8.66
C LEU A 53 9.67 13.35 8.51
N LEU A 54 10.22 13.38 7.29
CA LEU A 54 11.50 12.74 6.96
C LEU A 54 12.70 13.69 7.04
N VAL A 55 12.55 14.96 6.65
CA VAL A 55 13.67 15.92 6.61
C VAL A 55 14.26 16.19 8.00
N PRO A 56 13.46 16.42 9.07
CA PRO A 56 14.02 16.57 10.42
C PRO A 56 14.77 15.31 10.89
N ARG A 57 14.21 14.13 10.61
CA ARG A 57 14.86 12.85 10.96
C ARG A 57 16.17 12.65 10.19
N ALA A 58 16.25 13.10 8.95
CA ALA A 58 17.49 13.09 8.18
C ALA A 58 18.52 14.05 8.79
N ALA A 59 18.11 15.26 9.19
CA ALA A 59 18.97 16.24 9.86
C ALA A 59 19.57 15.69 11.16
N ASP A 60 18.78 14.96 11.97
CA ASP A 60 19.26 14.32 13.20
C ASP A 60 20.39 13.31 12.93
N THR A 61 20.39 12.63 11.78
CA THR A 61 21.46 11.68 11.42
C THR A 61 22.78 12.35 11.03
N LEU A 62 22.78 13.68 10.85
CA LEU A 62 23.98 14.46 10.58
C LEU A 62 24.67 14.93 11.88
N ALA A 63 24.03 14.79 13.03
CA ALA A 63 24.66 15.10 14.32
C ALA A 63 25.85 14.16 14.59
N HIS A 64 26.96 14.76 15.05
CA HIS A 64 28.23 14.08 15.33
C HIS A 64 28.87 13.38 14.13
N LEU A 65 28.55 13.81 12.90
CA LEU A 65 29.12 13.24 11.69
C LEU A 65 30.60 13.60 11.57
N SER A 66 31.45 12.57 11.48
CA SER A 66 32.89 12.73 11.29
C SER A 66 33.20 12.98 9.82
N VAL A 67 33.99 14.01 9.56
CA VAL A 67 34.51 14.36 8.24
C VAL A 67 35.96 13.86 8.12
N PRO A 68 36.41 13.35 6.96
CA PRO A 68 37.77 12.86 6.79
C PRO A 68 38.84 13.91 7.09
N ASP A 69 39.94 13.45 7.67
CA ASP A 69 41.12 14.29 7.92
C ASP A 69 41.72 14.80 6.60
N ILE A 70 42.28 16.01 6.64
CA ILE A 70 42.86 16.69 5.50
C ILE A 70 44.31 17.01 5.83
N GLU A 71 45.23 16.64 4.94
CA GLU A 71 46.65 16.98 5.06
C GLU A 71 47.11 17.83 3.88
N ARG A 72 47.89 18.88 4.15
CA ARG A 72 48.43 19.78 3.12
C ARG A 72 49.88 20.14 3.42
N SER A 73 50.63 20.43 2.37
CA SER A 73 51.96 21.03 2.47
C SER A 73 51.91 22.42 1.85
N VAL A 74 52.14 23.45 2.65
CA VAL A 74 52.14 24.85 2.18
C VAL A 74 53.57 25.35 2.16
N SER A 75 53.97 25.97 1.05
CA SER A 75 55.27 26.63 0.95
C SER A 75 55.14 28.05 1.49
N ILE A 76 55.74 28.31 2.66
CA ILE A 76 55.78 29.66 3.24
C ILE A 76 57.08 30.32 2.78
N PRO A 77 57.04 31.55 2.21
CA PRO A 77 58.24 32.30 1.87
C PRO A 77 59.20 32.35 3.07
N ILE A 78 60.51 32.19 2.83
CA ILE A 78 61.59 32.19 3.83
C ILE A 78 61.68 30.91 4.68
N ILE A 79 60.56 30.28 5.05
CA ILE A 79 60.55 29.10 5.94
C ILE A 79 60.59 27.79 5.15
N GLY A 80 59.96 27.71 3.98
CA GLY A 80 59.90 26.50 3.14
C GLY A 80 58.61 25.71 3.36
N ALA A 81 58.63 24.42 3.02
CA ALA A 81 57.44 23.57 3.07
C ALA A 81 57.05 23.20 4.50
N VAL A 82 55.85 23.60 4.92
CA VAL A 82 55.27 23.26 6.22
C VAL A 82 54.15 22.26 5.99
N ARG A 83 54.23 21.10 6.67
CA ARG A 83 53.15 20.10 6.67
C ARG A 83 52.10 20.52 7.70
N MET A 84 50.85 20.49 7.30
CA MET A 84 49.71 20.91 8.08
C MET A 84 48.63 19.84 7.99
N ALA A 85 47.87 19.68 9.06
CA ALA A 85 46.72 18.78 9.08
C ALA A 85 45.53 19.44 9.78
N ALA A 86 44.35 19.21 9.20
CA ALA A 86 43.05 19.40 9.86
C ALA A 86 42.49 18.00 10.13
N SER A 87 42.29 17.68 11.40
CA SER A 87 41.93 16.33 11.86
C SER A 87 40.75 16.36 12.81
N ARG A 88 40.08 15.22 12.99
CA ARG A 88 38.91 15.09 13.90
C ARG A 88 37.87 16.17 13.62
N ILE A 89 37.59 16.42 12.35
CA ILE A 89 36.55 17.36 11.93
C ILE A 89 35.21 16.70 12.23
N VAL A 90 34.42 17.29 13.13
CA VAL A 90 33.14 16.75 13.58
C VAL A 90 32.06 17.80 13.44
N LEU A 91 30.96 17.42 12.79
CA LEU A 91 29.73 18.20 12.71
C LEU A 91 28.96 18.07 14.02
N GLY A 92 28.75 19.17 14.75
CA GLY A 92 28.07 19.12 16.06
C GLY A 92 26.59 18.76 15.94
N GLY A 93 25.93 19.26 14.91
CA GLY A 93 24.51 19.10 14.63
C GLY A 93 24.05 20.15 13.62
N VAL A 94 22.87 19.97 13.05
CA VAL A 94 22.26 20.92 12.11
C VAL A 94 20.79 21.11 12.46
N ALA A 95 20.27 22.32 12.26
CA ALA A 95 18.85 22.60 12.34
C ALA A 95 18.30 22.90 10.93
N VAL A 96 17.11 22.41 10.62
CA VAL A 96 16.45 22.69 9.34
C VAL A 96 15.74 24.04 9.44
N ALA A 97 16.19 25.04 8.69
CA ALA A 97 15.55 26.36 8.67
C ALA A 97 14.31 26.37 7.77
N ASN A 98 14.41 25.74 6.60
CA ASN A 98 13.31 25.57 5.66
C ASN A 98 13.52 24.29 4.84
N SER A 99 12.43 23.69 4.35
CA SER A 99 12.49 22.60 3.38
C SER A 99 11.33 22.63 2.42
N THR A 100 11.58 22.21 1.18
CA THR A 100 10.60 22.11 0.11
C THR A 100 10.61 20.71 -0.51
N VAL A 101 9.49 20.33 -1.12
CA VAL A 101 9.35 19.11 -1.89
C VAL A 101 8.49 19.37 -3.12
N ALA A 102 8.85 18.79 -4.25
CA ALA A 102 8.06 18.88 -5.47
C ALA A 102 8.17 17.59 -6.28
N ALA A 103 7.07 17.21 -6.93
CA ALA A 103 7.09 16.21 -7.98
C ALA A 103 7.59 16.86 -9.30
N GLY A 104 8.63 16.29 -9.89
CA GLY A 104 9.12 16.61 -11.23
C GLY A 104 8.63 15.59 -12.26
N GLU A 105 9.12 15.66 -13.50
CA GLU A 105 8.68 14.76 -14.58
C GLU A 105 9.03 13.28 -14.35
N THR A 106 10.11 13.01 -13.63
CA THR A 106 10.69 11.66 -13.46
C THR A 106 10.94 11.27 -12.01
N GLY A 107 10.52 12.10 -11.03
CA GLY A 107 10.88 11.88 -9.64
C GLY A 107 10.38 12.94 -8.67
N VAL A 108 10.86 12.86 -7.43
CA VAL A 108 10.61 13.83 -6.36
C VAL A 108 11.91 14.55 -6.02
N VAL A 109 11.86 15.87 -5.94
CA VAL A 109 12.96 16.72 -5.51
C VAL A 109 12.66 17.22 -4.10
N VAL A 110 13.60 17.00 -3.18
CA VAL A 110 13.56 17.53 -1.81
C VAL A 110 14.75 18.46 -1.63
N ALA A 111 14.49 19.67 -1.14
CA ALA A 111 15.55 20.63 -0.81
C ALA A 111 15.37 21.14 0.62
N ALA A 112 16.48 21.44 1.29
CA ALA A 112 16.48 21.98 2.63
C ALA A 112 17.60 23.00 2.80
N SER A 113 17.28 24.11 3.46
CA SER A 113 18.26 25.06 3.95
C SER A 113 18.52 24.77 5.42
N LEU A 114 19.78 24.56 5.77
CA LEU A 114 20.26 24.22 7.09
C LEU A 114 20.81 25.47 7.80
N SER A 115 20.67 25.48 9.11
CA SER A 115 21.10 26.54 10.02
C SER A 115 21.81 25.96 11.24
N SER A 116 22.49 26.82 12.00
CA SER A 116 23.23 26.42 13.21
C SER A 116 24.27 25.32 12.95
N VAL A 117 24.89 25.35 11.77
CA VAL A 117 25.87 24.36 11.33
C VAL A 117 27.22 24.72 11.95
N ASN A 118 27.60 24.00 12.99
CA ASN A 118 28.84 24.21 13.71
C ASN A 118 29.72 22.96 13.62
N LEU A 119 31.02 23.15 13.38
CA LEU A 119 31.99 22.08 13.40
C LEU A 119 33.10 22.36 14.40
N THR A 120 33.65 21.29 14.95
CA THR A 120 34.90 21.31 15.72
C THR A 120 35.96 20.56 14.96
N MET A 121 37.20 21.02 15.01
CA MET A 121 38.34 20.27 14.48
C MET A 121 39.59 20.49 15.32
N GLU A 122 40.61 19.68 15.06
CA GLU A 122 41.95 19.87 15.56
C GLU A 122 42.88 20.21 14.40
N TRP A 123 43.74 21.20 14.61
CA TRP A 123 44.76 21.58 13.65
C TRP A 123 46.14 21.22 14.19
N SER A 124 47.06 20.86 13.30
CA SER A 124 48.47 20.72 13.63
C SER A 124 49.34 21.15 12.46
N TYR A 125 50.57 21.58 12.77
CA TYR A 125 51.59 21.74 11.75
C TYR A 125 52.94 21.22 12.26
N SER A 126 53.76 20.79 11.30
CA SER A 126 55.13 20.37 11.54
C SER A 126 56.02 20.92 10.43
N TYR A 127 57.07 21.61 10.85
CA TYR A 127 58.14 22.09 10.01
C TYR A 127 59.46 21.49 10.49
N SER A 128 60.25 20.97 9.55
CA SER A 128 61.58 20.44 9.84
C SER A 128 62.58 20.90 8.78
N SER A 129 63.64 21.59 9.21
CA SER A 129 64.84 21.85 8.42
C SER A 129 66.05 21.18 9.06
N TRP A 130 67.22 21.31 8.43
CA TRP A 130 68.48 20.79 8.96
C TRP A 130 68.95 21.51 10.25
N LEU A 131 68.37 22.66 10.60
CA LEU A 131 68.71 23.45 11.79
C LEU A 131 67.61 23.50 12.85
N VAL A 132 66.33 23.49 12.45
CA VAL A 132 65.21 23.78 13.36
C VAL A 132 64.03 22.85 13.08
N LYS A 133 63.39 22.35 14.15
CA LYS A 133 62.09 21.67 14.10
C LYS A 133 61.09 22.48 14.91
N ILE A 134 59.97 22.84 14.28
CA ILE A 134 58.87 23.59 14.91
C ILE A 134 57.59 22.81 14.64
N SER A 135 56.82 22.56 15.68
CA SER A 135 55.50 21.95 15.58
C SER A 135 54.57 22.57 16.59
N ASP A 136 53.31 22.74 16.23
CA ASP A 136 52.26 23.21 17.12
C ASP A 136 50.95 22.51 16.77
N SER A 137 50.00 22.55 17.69
CA SER A 137 48.68 21.97 17.53
C SER A 137 47.67 22.68 18.40
N GLY A 138 46.41 22.69 17.97
CA GLY A 138 45.33 23.26 18.75
C GLY A 138 43.97 22.84 18.23
N ASN A 139 42.94 23.48 18.77
CA ASN A 139 41.56 23.24 18.38
C ASN A 139 41.06 24.38 17.51
N ALA A 140 40.07 24.10 16.67
CA ALA A 140 39.34 25.12 15.94
C ALA A 140 37.85 24.91 16.06
N SER A 141 37.13 26.02 16.10
CA SER A 141 35.68 26.05 15.89
C SER A 141 35.41 26.63 14.51
N ILE A 142 34.48 25.99 13.80
CA ILE A 142 34.07 26.39 12.47
C ILE A 142 32.58 26.73 12.52
N GLN A 143 32.25 27.94 12.09
CA GLN A 143 30.88 28.37 11.94
C GLN A 143 30.54 28.43 10.45
N VAL A 144 29.43 27.82 10.06
CA VAL A 144 28.94 27.83 8.69
C VAL A 144 27.71 28.72 8.60
N GLU A 145 27.77 29.71 7.73
CA GLU A 145 26.66 30.63 7.46
C GLU A 145 26.01 30.27 6.12
N GLY A 146 24.87 29.58 6.19
CA GLY A 146 24.11 29.14 5.03
C GLY A 146 24.65 27.84 4.44
N MET A 147 23.81 26.80 4.49
CA MET A 147 24.09 25.53 3.85
C MET A 147 22.81 24.98 3.23
N ASP A 148 22.84 24.76 1.93
CA ASP A 148 21.70 24.24 1.18
C ASP A 148 21.98 22.82 0.73
N VAL A 149 20.98 21.96 0.83
CA VAL A 149 21.04 20.55 0.51
C VAL A 149 19.88 20.21 -0.40
N GLY A 150 20.15 19.44 -1.46
CA GLY A 150 19.14 18.97 -2.40
C GLY A 150 19.34 17.50 -2.75
N VAL A 151 18.24 16.77 -2.91
CA VAL A 151 18.24 15.42 -3.43
C VAL A 151 17.06 15.24 -4.39
N SER A 152 17.35 14.67 -5.56
CA SER A 152 16.39 14.28 -6.58
C SER A 152 16.35 12.76 -6.66
N MET A 153 15.16 12.18 -6.46
CA MET A 153 14.95 10.74 -6.37
C MET A 153 13.92 10.29 -7.40
N GLY A 154 14.27 9.27 -8.18
CA GLY A 154 13.35 8.58 -9.08
C GLY A 154 12.73 7.36 -8.41
N LEU A 155 11.56 6.95 -8.88
CA LEU A 155 10.92 5.69 -8.51
C LEU A 155 10.58 4.90 -9.78
N LYS A 156 10.72 3.59 -9.71
CA LYS A 156 10.29 2.67 -10.77
C LYS A 156 9.73 1.39 -10.19
N ASN A 157 8.96 0.67 -10.98
CA ASN A 157 8.56 -0.69 -10.70
C ASN A 157 9.72 -1.64 -11.00
N GLU A 158 10.05 -2.51 -10.04
CA GLU A 158 10.99 -3.61 -10.21
C GLU A 158 10.29 -4.91 -9.77
N ASN A 159 9.72 -5.63 -10.75
CA ASN A 159 9.08 -6.92 -10.54
C ASN A 159 7.92 -6.91 -9.51
N GLY A 160 7.05 -5.91 -9.58
CA GLY A 160 5.90 -5.75 -8.69
C GLY A 160 6.21 -5.08 -7.36
N SER A 161 7.43 -4.59 -7.17
CA SER A 161 7.90 -3.83 -6.01
C SER A 161 8.38 -2.43 -6.44
N LEU A 162 8.43 -1.48 -5.52
CA LEU A 162 9.02 -0.17 -5.80
C LEU A 162 10.53 -0.20 -5.63
N LYS A 163 11.22 0.51 -6.52
CA LYS A 163 12.65 0.81 -6.41
C LYS A 163 12.87 2.30 -6.47
N LEU A 164 13.54 2.82 -5.46
CA LEU A 164 13.98 4.20 -5.39
C LEU A 164 15.45 4.30 -5.79
N PHE A 165 15.80 5.33 -6.55
CA PHE A 165 17.19 5.61 -6.90
C PHE A 165 17.45 7.11 -6.86
N VAL A 166 18.65 7.49 -6.42
CA VAL A 166 19.08 8.89 -6.42
C VAL A 166 19.51 9.27 -7.83
N MET A 167 18.89 10.30 -8.40
CA MET A 167 19.29 10.88 -9.68
C MET A 167 20.40 11.90 -9.48
N GLU A 168 20.23 12.78 -8.50
CA GLU A 168 21.18 13.84 -8.17
C GLU A 168 21.11 14.15 -6.67
N CYS A 169 22.24 14.42 -6.05
CA CYS A 169 22.30 14.92 -4.69
C CYS A 169 23.44 15.92 -4.58
N GLY A 170 23.18 17.05 -3.94
CA GLY A 170 24.13 18.13 -3.77
C GLY A 170 24.01 18.78 -2.41
N CYS A 171 25.13 19.32 -1.95
CA CYS A 171 25.23 20.15 -0.77
C CYS A 171 26.10 21.35 -1.13
N TYR A 172 25.66 22.55 -0.79
CA TYR A 172 26.36 23.79 -1.05
C TYR A 172 26.48 24.60 0.24
N MET A 173 27.71 24.90 0.62
CA MET A 173 28.05 25.74 1.76
C MET A 173 28.45 27.12 1.26
N LYS A 174 27.68 28.14 1.66
CA LYS A 174 27.89 29.52 1.21
C LYS A 174 29.14 30.12 1.86
N ASP A 175 29.09 30.31 3.17
CA ASP A 175 30.14 30.99 3.93
C ASP A 175 30.69 30.09 5.06
N LEU A 176 32.00 30.20 5.30
CA LEU A 176 32.77 29.37 6.23
C LEU A 176 33.70 30.29 7.04
N ASP A 177 33.50 30.35 8.35
CA ASP A 177 34.38 31.06 9.27
C ASP A 177 35.12 30.08 10.18
N ILE A 178 36.45 30.19 10.23
CA ILE A 178 37.33 29.28 10.97
C ILE A 178 38.05 30.08 12.06
N THR A 179 37.72 29.78 13.31
CA THR A 179 38.40 30.33 14.48
C THR A 179 39.39 29.32 15.04
N LEU A 180 40.68 29.60 14.88
CA LEU A 180 41.77 28.79 15.41
C LEU A 180 42.10 29.22 16.84
N ASN A 181 42.10 28.27 17.77
CA ASN A 181 42.51 28.47 19.16
C ASN A 181 43.90 27.85 19.38
N GLY A 182 44.86 28.66 19.83
CA GLY A 182 46.23 28.25 20.15
C GLY A 182 47.22 29.42 20.26
N GLY A 183 48.53 29.12 20.29
CA GLY A 183 49.58 30.08 20.63
C GLY A 183 50.27 30.80 19.46
N SER A 184 49.88 30.53 18.21
CA SER A 184 50.71 30.85 17.03
C SER A 184 49.98 31.67 15.96
N SER A 185 49.82 32.99 16.17
CA SER A 185 49.05 33.88 15.28
C SER A 185 49.63 34.07 13.87
N TRP A 186 50.94 33.89 13.68
CA TRP A 186 51.62 34.10 12.39
C TRP A 186 51.20 33.10 11.30
N PHE A 187 50.60 31.97 11.69
CA PHE A 187 50.29 30.83 10.83
C PHE A 187 48.82 30.77 10.38
N TYR A 188 47.91 31.42 11.11
CA TYR A 188 46.47 31.23 10.98
C TYR A 188 45.93 31.53 9.58
N GLN A 189 46.33 32.65 8.97
CA GLN A 189 45.84 32.98 7.62
C GLN A 189 46.27 31.95 6.58
N GLY A 190 47.52 31.49 6.64
CA GLY A 190 48.05 30.49 5.71
C GLY A 190 47.35 29.14 5.84
N PHE A 191 46.94 28.76 7.06
CA PHE A 191 46.11 27.58 7.28
C PHE A 191 44.71 27.77 6.68
N ILE A 192 44.04 28.87 6.99
CA ILE A 192 42.69 29.17 6.49
C ILE A 192 42.69 29.13 4.96
N ASP A 193 43.62 29.82 4.31
CA ASP A 193 43.73 29.87 2.84
C ASP A 193 43.99 28.47 2.24
N ALA A 194 44.78 27.64 2.91
CA ALA A 194 45.14 26.31 2.44
C ALA A 194 44.06 25.25 2.65
N PHE A 195 43.16 25.44 3.63
CA PHE A 195 42.20 24.43 4.08
C PHE A 195 40.74 24.78 3.84
N SER A 196 40.32 26.06 3.78
CA SER A 196 38.90 26.44 3.70
C SER A 196 38.13 25.73 2.59
N ASN A 197 38.65 25.70 1.36
CA ASN A 197 37.97 25.01 0.25
C ASN A 197 37.98 23.49 0.37
N HIS A 198 39.02 22.91 0.99
CA HIS A 198 39.09 21.47 1.23
C HIS A 198 38.14 21.03 2.34
N ILE A 199 38.07 21.80 3.44
CA ILE A 199 37.10 21.59 4.52
C ILE A 199 35.68 21.70 3.96
N ARG A 200 35.38 22.77 3.20
CA ARG A 200 34.09 22.93 2.52
C ARG A 200 33.73 21.68 1.70
N SER A 201 34.61 21.29 0.80
CA SER A 201 34.37 20.14 -0.09
C SER A 201 34.22 18.83 0.69
N ALA A 202 35.02 18.63 1.74
CA ALA A 202 34.95 17.43 2.57
C ALA A 202 33.62 17.34 3.35
N VAL A 203 33.15 18.47 3.90
CA VAL A 203 31.85 18.56 4.60
C VAL A 203 30.69 18.32 3.62
N GLU A 204 30.67 19.03 2.47
CA GLU A 204 29.63 18.88 1.44
C GLU A 204 29.53 17.43 0.95
N ASN A 205 30.66 16.79 0.64
CA ASN A 205 30.71 15.40 0.21
C ASN A 205 30.24 14.44 1.31
N THR A 206 30.64 14.68 2.56
CA THR A 206 30.28 13.82 3.68
C THR A 206 28.77 13.85 3.94
N ILE A 207 28.15 15.04 3.89
CA ILE A 207 26.70 15.22 4.02
C ILE A 207 25.97 14.57 2.84
N THR A 208 26.41 14.84 1.61
CA THR A 208 25.83 14.26 0.38
C THR A 208 25.84 12.72 0.45
N ASN A 209 26.97 12.12 0.83
CA ASN A 209 27.06 10.67 1.00
C ASN A 209 26.10 10.13 2.07
N LYS A 210 25.92 10.87 3.16
CA LYS A 210 25.01 10.46 4.24
C LYS A 210 23.55 10.49 3.80
N ILE A 211 23.17 11.47 2.98
CA ILE A 211 21.83 11.56 2.39
C ILE A 211 21.60 10.42 1.40
N VAL A 212 22.58 10.10 0.54
CA VAL A 212 22.50 8.95 -0.38
C VAL A 212 22.36 7.63 0.39
N GLU A 213 23.06 7.47 1.53
CA GLU A 213 22.87 6.33 2.43
C GLU A 213 21.42 6.28 2.99
N GLY A 214 20.87 7.43 3.39
CA GLY A 214 19.48 7.56 3.81
C GLY A 214 18.48 7.18 2.72
N ALA A 215 18.68 7.66 1.48
CA ALA A 215 17.88 7.29 0.33
C ALA A 215 17.94 5.79 0.04
N SER A 216 19.11 5.16 0.20
CA SER A 216 19.26 3.70 0.08
C SER A 216 18.47 2.93 1.14
N LYS A 217 18.34 3.46 2.37
CA LYS A 217 17.47 2.87 3.40
C LYS A 217 16.00 3.01 3.04
N LEU A 218 15.61 4.15 2.45
CA LEU A 218 14.26 4.36 1.97
C LEU A 218 13.93 3.43 0.79
N ASP A 219 14.87 3.21 -0.13
CA ASP A 219 14.75 2.22 -1.21
C ASP A 219 14.47 0.81 -0.65
N LEU A 220 15.28 0.35 0.32
CA LEU A 220 15.06 -0.94 0.97
C LEU A 220 13.68 -1.05 1.63
N PHE A 221 13.19 0.04 2.25
CA PHE A 221 11.87 0.08 2.85
C PHE A 221 10.76 -0.03 1.80
N LEU A 222 10.85 0.75 0.71
CA LEU A 222 9.86 0.76 -0.37
C LEU A 222 9.86 -0.57 -1.16
N GLY A 223 11.04 -1.15 -1.39
CA GLY A 223 11.16 -2.47 -2.02
C GLY A 223 10.64 -3.61 -1.15
N GLY A 224 10.62 -3.41 0.18
CA GLY A 224 10.08 -4.34 1.18
C GLY A 224 8.58 -4.22 1.44
N LEU A 225 7.86 -3.34 0.72
CA LEU A 225 6.40 -3.27 0.83
C LEU A 225 5.76 -4.64 0.46
N PRO A 226 4.71 -5.05 1.19
CA PRO A 226 4.07 -6.33 0.93
C PRO A 226 3.46 -6.35 -0.47
N LYS A 227 3.48 -7.51 -1.12
CA LYS A 227 2.81 -7.76 -2.40
C LYS A 227 1.38 -8.26 -2.23
N GLU A 228 1.01 -8.65 -1.02
CA GLU A 228 -0.30 -9.18 -0.69
C GLU A 228 -0.80 -8.60 0.64
N ILE A 229 -2.10 -8.33 0.72
CA ILE A 229 -2.78 -7.97 1.96
C ILE A 229 -3.85 -9.01 2.25
N TYR A 230 -3.65 -9.80 3.30
CA TYR A 230 -4.61 -10.82 3.72
C TYR A 230 -5.87 -10.21 4.31
N VAL A 231 -7.03 -10.64 3.81
CA VAL A 231 -8.33 -10.31 4.42
C VAL A 231 -8.72 -11.41 5.41
N ASP A 232 -8.68 -12.65 4.95
CA ASP A 232 -9.03 -13.82 5.75
C ASP A 232 -8.29 -15.07 5.27
N ARG A 233 -8.83 -16.26 5.57
CA ARG A 233 -8.23 -17.55 5.17
C ARG A 233 -8.46 -17.91 3.70
N VAL A 234 -9.34 -17.19 3.01
CA VAL A 234 -9.76 -17.47 1.64
C VAL A 234 -9.23 -16.42 0.68
N ALA A 235 -9.23 -15.15 1.07
CA ALA A 235 -8.89 -14.02 0.19
C ALA A 235 -7.66 -13.24 0.67
N ALA A 236 -6.77 -12.94 -0.29
CA ALA A 236 -5.73 -11.93 -0.17
C ALA A 236 -5.86 -10.93 -1.33
N MET A 237 -5.67 -9.64 -1.09
CA MET A 237 -5.59 -8.64 -2.15
C MET A 237 -4.17 -8.63 -2.72
N ASN A 238 -4.06 -8.77 -4.04
CA ASN A 238 -2.80 -8.55 -4.75
C ASN A 238 -2.51 -7.04 -4.79
N VAL A 239 -1.43 -6.61 -4.15
CA VAL A 239 -1.00 -5.21 -4.10
C VAL A 239 0.33 -4.98 -4.80
N THR A 240 0.69 -5.83 -5.77
CA THR A 240 1.85 -5.59 -6.64
C THR A 240 1.66 -4.36 -7.50
N PHE A 241 2.73 -3.58 -7.66
CA PHE A 241 2.76 -2.46 -8.59
C PHE A 241 2.81 -2.98 -10.04
N VAL A 242 1.97 -2.40 -10.90
CA VAL A 242 1.81 -2.84 -12.29
C VAL A 242 2.71 -2.04 -13.22
N ASN A 243 2.64 -0.71 -13.14
CA ASN A 243 3.42 0.22 -13.96
C ASN A 243 4.43 0.99 -13.12
N ASP A 244 5.38 1.64 -13.78
CA ASP A 244 6.22 2.65 -13.14
C ASP A 244 5.33 3.78 -12.56
N PRO A 245 5.68 4.34 -11.38
CA PRO A 245 4.93 5.47 -10.82
C PRO A 245 4.85 6.63 -11.80
N ARG A 246 3.66 7.21 -11.90
CA ARG A 246 3.39 8.34 -12.80
C ARG A 246 3.49 9.63 -12.02
N PHE A 247 4.37 10.50 -12.47
CA PHE A 247 4.56 11.82 -11.87
C PHE A 247 3.74 12.87 -12.59
N SER A 248 3.16 13.78 -11.82
CA SER A 248 2.54 15.01 -12.32
C SER A 248 3.20 16.22 -11.66
N SER A 249 2.78 17.43 -12.02
CA SER A 249 3.32 18.64 -11.40
C SER A 249 3.01 18.78 -9.90
N SER A 250 2.07 17.99 -9.36
CA SER A 250 1.63 18.11 -7.96
C SER A 250 1.21 16.77 -7.34
N SER A 251 1.59 15.64 -7.93
CA SER A 251 1.27 14.32 -7.38
C SER A 251 2.17 13.21 -7.90
N VAL A 252 2.16 12.08 -7.18
CA VAL A 252 2.71 10.80 -7.62
C VAL A 252 1.59 9.77 -7.58
N GLU A 253 1.35 9.11 -8.71
CA GLU A 253 0.33 8.09 -8.89
C GLU A 253 0.97 6.70 -9.02
N PHE A 254 0.37 5.72 -8.34
CA PHE A 254 0.80 4.33 -8.32
C PHE A 254 -0.32 3.44 -8.83
N ASP A 255 0.00 2.62 -9.82
CA ASP A 255 -0.88 1.61 -10.39
C ASP A 255 -0.67 0.27 -9.69
N ILE A 256 -1.72 -0.25 -9.07
CA ILE A 256 -1.72 -1.48 -8.26
C ILE A 256 -2.67 -2.49 -8.90
N ASP A 257 -2.29 -3.76 -8.92
CA ASP A 257 -3.12 -4.85 -9.44
C ASP A 257 -4.50 -4.85 -8.79
N GLY A 258 -4.56 -4.98 -7.47
CA GLY A 258 -5.74 -4.74 -6.66
C GLY A 258 -6.78 -5.85 -6.63
N LEU A 259 -6.64 -6.90 -7.46
CA LEU A 259 -7.59 -8.01 -7.48
C LEU A 259 -7.38 -8.94 -6.29
N PHE A 260 -8.46 -9.58 -5.85
CA PHE A 260 -8.38 -10.58 -4.80
C PHE A 260 -8.01 -11.95 -5.39
N ILE A 261 -7.01 -12.58 -4.79
CA ILE A 261 -6.48 -13.89 -5.10
C ILE A 261 -6.73 -14.87 -3.94
N PRO A 262 -6.73 -16.20 -4.20
CA PRO A 262 -6.77 -17.19 -3.13
C PRO A 262 -5.63 -16.98 -2.12
N SER A 263 -5.96 -16.98 -0.83
CA SER A 263 -4.93 -17.01 0.21
C SER A 263 -4.20 -18.36 0.15
N ASP A 264 -2.87 -18.34 0.04
CA ASP A 264 -1.96 -19.46 -0.21
C ASP A 264 -2.02 -20.66 0.78
N LYS A 265 -3.03 -20.74 1.66
CA LYS A 265 -3.22 -21.86 2.59
C LYS A 265 -3.91 -23.06 1.98
N THR A 266 -4.62 -22.91 0.85
CA THR A 266 -5.19 -24.04 0.10
C THR A 266 -5.74 -23.57 -1.25
N ALA A 267 -5.22 -24.15 -2.34
CA ALA A 267 -5.90 -24.37 -3.63
C ALA A 267 -5.66 -23.32 -4.76
N PRO A 268 -5.96 -23.68 -6.04
CA PRO A 268 -5.03 -23.59 -7.16
C PRO A 268 -5.27 -22.32 -7.98
N GLN A 269 -4.18 -21.80 -8.57
CA GLN A 269 -4.24 -20.70 -9.54
C GLN A 269 -5.25 -21.04 -10.65
N SER A 270 -6.24 -20.16 -10.84
CA SER A 270 -7.05 -20.12 -12.06
C SER A 270 -6.93 -18.73 -12.66
N ASP A 271 -6.46 -18.66 -13.90
CA ASP A 271 -6.45 -17.44 -14.70
C ASP A 271 -7.90 -16.92 -14.84
N MET A 272 -8.26 -15.93 -14.04
CA MET A 272 -9.48 -15.16 -14.25
C MET A 272 -9.16 -14.00 -15.19
N HIS A 273 -9.77 -14.04 -16.38
CA HIS A 273 -9.72 -12.92 -17.32
C HIS A 273 -10.71 -11.84 -16.87
N PHE A 274 -10.19 -10.80 -16.23
CA PHE A 274 -10.89 -9.53 -16.03
C PHE A 274 -10.60 -8.63 -17.25
N GLY A 275 -11.59 -7.84 -17.67
CA GLY A 275 -11.48 -7.02 -18.88
C GLY A 275 -10.54 -5.82 -18.67
N ASP A 276 -10.05 -5.26 -19.77
CA ASP A 276 -9.28 -4.01 -19.74
C ASP A 276 -10.17 -2.84 -19.29
N THR A 277 -10.09 -2.48 -18.01
CA THR A 277 -10.83 -1.34 -17.46
C THR A 277 -9.96 -0.09 -17.44
N LYS A 278 -10.46 1.01 -18.01
CA LYS A 278 -9.79 2.32 -17.94
C LYS A 278 -10.08 2.95 -16.58
N LEU A 279 -9.09 2.97 -15.70
CA LEU A 279 -9.14 3.70 -14.44
C LEU A 279 -9.59 5.16 -14.68
N ALA A 280 -10.61 5.59 -13.93
CA ALA A 280 -11.01 6.98 -13.94
C ALA A 280 -9.86 7.82 -13.37
N LEU A 281 -9.44 8.84 -14.13
CA LEU A 281 -8.43 9.79 -13.67
C LEU A 281 -8.96 10.48 -12.39
N PRO A 282 -8.10 10.65 -11.36
CA PRO A 282 -8.48 11.39 -10.16
C PRO A 282 -8.97 12.78 -10.57
N LEU A 283 -10.17 13.16 -10.14
CA LEU A 283 -10.62 14.54 -10.31
C LEU A 283 -9.65 15.44 -9.52
N GLY A 284 -8.97 16.32 -10.25
CA GLY A 284 -7.97 17.23 -9.72
C GLY A 284 -8.49 18.16 -8.62
N SER A 285 -7.52 18.58 -7.80
CA SER A 285 -7.58 19.58 -6.73
C SER A 285 -8.56 19.29 -5.59
N SER A 286 -8.21 18.33 -4.72
CA SER A 286 -8.56 18.44 -3.30
C SER A 286 -7.27 18.53 -2.47
N SER A 287 -7.34 19.19 -1.33
CA SER A 287 -6.24 19.39 -0.37
C SER A 287 -5.76 18.10 0.31
N ASN A 288 -6.45 16.98 0.10
CA ASN A 288 -6.23 15.75 0.84
C ASN A 288 -4.94 15.04 0.41
N MET A 289 -4.24 14.44 1.38
CA MET A 289 -2.91 13.84 1.18
C MET A 289 -2.89 12.59 0.29
N LEU A 290 -3.93 11.75 0.39
CA LEU A 290 -3.98 10.43 -0.23
C LEU A 290 -5.34 10.15 -0.85
N TRP A 291 -5.30 9.65 -2.08
CA TRP A 291 -6.47 9.16 -2.80
C TRP A 291 -6.26 7.71 -3.19
N ILE A 292 -7.26 6.85 -2.97
CA ILE A 292 -7.24 5.46 -3.42
C ILE A 292 -8.50 5.21 -4.23
N SER A 293 -8.32 4.95 -5.53
CA SER A 293 -9.39 4.52 -6.42
C SER A 293 -9.42 3.00 -6.49
N LEU A 294 -10.60 2.40 -6.35
CA LEU A 294 -10.84 0.97 -6.47
C LEU A 294 -11.88 0.74 -7.56
N ASP A 295 -11.51 -0.04 -8.57
CA ASP A 295 -12.40 -0.42 -9.66
C ASP A 295 -13.47 -1.43 -9.21
N GLU A 296 -14.59 -1.50 -9.94
CA GLU A 296 -15.62 -2.51 -9.69
C GLU A 296 -15.10 -3.96 -9.76
N ASP A 297 -14.07 -4.20 -10.58
CA ASP A 297 -13.37 -5.49 -10.68
C ASP A 297 -12.72 -5.94 -9.37
N VAL A 298 -12.31 -5.00 -8.52
CA VAL A 298 -11.80 -5.31 -7.16
C VAL A 298 -12.89 -6.00 -6.33
N PHE A 299 -14.12 -5.49 -6.39
CA PHE A 299 -15.26 -6.07 -5.67
C PHE A 299 -15.77 -7.35 -6.34
N ASN A 300 -15.76 -7.39 -7.67
CA ASN A 300 -16.18 -8.56 -8.43
C ASN A 300 -15.22 -9.74 -8.21
N SER A 301 -13.91 -9.51 -8.14
CA SER A 301 -12.91 -10.58 -7.90
C SER A 301 -13.10 -11.26 -6.54
N VAL A 302 -13.29 -10.50 -5.46
CA VAL A 302 -13.51 -11.08 -4.13
C VAL A 302 -14.84 -11.82 -4.03
N SER A 303 -15.90 -11.30 -4.67
CA SER A 303 -17.20 -11.97 -4.72
C SER A 303 -17.12 -13.34 -5.40
N ALA A 304 -16.35 -13.42 -6.50
CA ALA A 304 -16.14 -14.64 -7.26
C ALA A 304 -15.31 -15.66 -6.46
N LEU A 305 -14.33 -15.20 -5.70
CA LEU A 305 -13.52 -16.04 -4.84
C LEU A 305 -14.35 -16.68 -3.71
N TYR A 306 -15.16 -15.88 -3.00
CA TYR A 306 -16.04 -16.40 -1.95
C TYR A 306 -17.14 -17.32 -2.49
N PHE A 307 -17.66 -17.03 -3.68
CA PHE A 307 -18.60 -17.92 -4.38
C PHE A 307 -17.95 -19.28 -4.68
N LYS A 308 -16.75 -19.27 -5.29
CA LYS A 308 -16.00 -20.48 -5.63
C LYS A 308 -15.61 -21.29 -4.40
N ALA A 309 -15.36 -20.62 -3.26
CA ALA A 309 -15.10 -21.26 -1.99
C ALA A 309 -16.35 -21.86 -1.31
N GLY A 310 -17.55 -21.67 -1.89
CA GLY A 310 -18.81 -22.16 -1.32
C GLY A 310 -19.19 -21.45 -0.03
N LEU A 311 -18.75 -20.20 0.17
CA LEU A 311 -19.03 -19.41 1.38
C LEU A 311 -20.27 -18.52 1.24
N LEU A 312 -20.81 -18.36 0.03
CA LEU A 312 -22.05 -17.62 -0.23
C LEU A 312 -23.30 -18.52 -0.07
N GLN A 313 -23.34 -19.31 0.99
CA GLN A 313 -24.48 -20.15 1.37
C GLN A 313 -24.67 -20.11 2.89
N HIS A 314 -25.92 -20.09 3.33
CA HIS A 314 -26.26 -20.01 4.75
C HIS A 314 -27.51 -20.85 5.04
N MET A 315 -27.37 -21.79 5.96
CA MET A 315 -28.47 -22.56 6.51
C MET A 315 -29.01 -21.84 7.75
N VAL A 316 -30.23 -21.34 7.64
CA VAL A 316 -30.91 -20.60 8.70
C VAL A 316 -31.72 -21.56 9.55
N ASP A 317 -31.26 -21.77 10.79
CA ASP A 317 -31.92 -22.56 11.82
C ASP A 317 -32.55 -21.70 12.93
N LYS A 318 -32.21 -20.40 12.98
CA LYS A 318 -32.74 -19.41 13.91
C LYS A 318 -32.99 -18.10 13.21
N VAL A 319 -34.14 -17.50 13.50
CA VAL A 319 -34.57 -16.22 12.94
C VAL A 319 -35.16 -15.35 14.07
N PRO A 320 -35.06 -14.02 13.99
CA PRO A 320 -35.77 -13.13 14.91
C PRO A 320 -37.29 -13.40 14.89
N ASP A 321 -37.81 -13.69 13.71
CA ASP A 321 -39.21 -14.03 13.45
C ASP A 321 -39.43 -15.56 13.46
N GLN A 322 -39.36 -16.20 14.64
CA GLN A 322 -39.39 -17.67 14.76
C GLN A 322 -40.56 -18.35 14.03
N PHE A 323 -41.65 -17.62 13.79
CA PHE A 323 -42.79 -18.10 12.98
C PHE A 323 -42.41 -18.47 11.54
N LEU A 324 -41.31 -17.96 10.98
CA LEU A 324 -40.86 -18.32 9.63
C LEU A 324 -40.35 -19.76 9.56
N LEU A 325 -39.91 -20.34 10.67
CA LEU A 325 -39.25 -21.64 10.73
C LEU A 325 -40.14 -22.74 11.33
N ASN A 326 -41.47 -22.58 11.32
CA ASN A 326 -42.37 -23.66 11.73
C ASN A 326 -43.58 -23.79 10.79
N THR A 327 -43.89 -25.02 10.41
CA THR A 327 -45.02 -25.37 9.53
C THR A 327 -46.38 -24.93 10.08
N ALA A 328 -46.54 -24.86 11.41
CA ALA A 328 -47.78 -24.40 12.05
C ALA A 328 -48.11 -22.95 11.71
N SER A 329 -47.10 -22.09 11.67
CA SER A 329 -47.24 -20.68 11.30
C SER A 329 -47.61 -20.50 9.82
N TRP A 330 -47.30 -21.51 8.99
CA TRP A 330 -47.61 -21.53 7.56
C TRP A 330 -48.95 -22.18 7.24
N ARG A 331 -49.66 -22.72 8.24
CA ARG A 331 -50.92 -23.48 8.08
C ARG A 331 -51.98 -22.77 7.23
N PHE A 332 -52.12 -21.46 7.38
CA PHE A 332 -53.12 -20.68 6.63
C PHE A 332 -52.60 -20.18 5.28
N PHE A 333 -51.28 -20.13 5.11
CA PHE A 333 -50.62 -19.64 3.91
C PHE A 333 -50.36 -20.74 2.90
N ILE A 334 -49.89 -21.90 3.38
CA ILE A 334 -49.61 -23.10 2.59
C ILE A 334 -50.23 -24.31 3.31
N PRO A 335 -51.56 -24.52 3.20
CA PRO A 335 -52.26 -25.56 3.96
C PRO A 335 -51.74 -26.98 3.70
N ARG A 336 -51.23 -27.25 2.50
CA ARG A 336 -50.68 -28.56 2.14
C ARG A 336 -49.39 -28.89 2.90
N LEU A 337 -48.51 -27.89 3.10
CA LEU A 337 -47.29 -28.03 3.91
C LEU A 337 -47.62 -28.52 5.34
N TYR A 338 -48.60 -27.89 5.99
CA TYR A 338 -49.00 -28.27 7.34
C TYR A 338 -49.69 -29.64 7.41
N ARG A 339 -50.44 -30.03 6.37
CA ARG A 339 -51.09 -31.34 6.34
C ARG A 339 -50.09 -32.49 6.22
N GLU A 340 -49.08 -32.33 5.38
CA GLU A 340 -48.03 -33.33 5.19
C GLU A 340 -47.04 -33.33 6.36
N TYR A 341 -46.76 -32.15 6.94
CA TYR A 341 -45.80 -31.96 8.02
C TYR A 341 -46.36 -31.10 9.16
N PRO A 342 -47.22 -31.64 10.05
CA PRO A 342 -47.85 -30.86 11.10
C PRO A 342 -46.89 -30.51 12.26
N ASN A 343 -46.82 -29.22 12.62
CA ASN A 343 -46.01 -28.68 13.72
C ASN A 343 -44.52 -29.05 13.67
N LYS A 344 -44.00 -29.30 12.47
CA LYS A 344 -42.58 -29.52 12.23
C LYS A 344 -41.83 -28.21 12.09
N ASP A 345 -40.60 -28.20 12.59
CA ASP A 345 -39.64 -27.13 12.39
C ASP A 345 -39.12 -27.14 10.95
N MET A 346 -38.65 -25.98 10.51
CA MET A 346 -38.16 -25.76 9.15
C MET A 346 -36.79 -25.10 9.16
N LEU A 347 -36.01 -25.36 8.12
CA LEU A 347 -34.74 -24.70 7.83
C LEU A 347 -34.80 -24.04 6.46
N LEU A 348 -34.30 -22.82 6.37
CA LEU A 348 -34.12 -22.15 5.07
C LEU A 348 -32.66 -22.28 4.67
N ASN A 349 -32.39 -22.93 3.55
CA ASN A 349 -31.07 -22.90 2.94
C ASN A 349 -31.07 -21.80 1.88
N ILE A 350 -30.29 -20.74 2.11
CA ILE A 350 -30.15 -19.59 1.21
C ILE A 350 -28.76 -19.66 0.58
N SER A 351 -28.70 -19.81 -0.73
CA SER A 351 -27.43 -19.95 -1.46
C SER A 351 -27.40 -19.04 -2.69
N ALA A 352 -26.28 -18.36 -2.92
CA ALA A 352 -26.05 -17.66 -4.17
C ALA A 352 -25.95 -18.66 -5.33
N ILE A 353 -26.51 -18.32 -6.50
CA ILE A 353 -26.44 -19.16 -7.71
C ILE A 353 -25.33 -18.70 -8.67
N SER A 354 -24.85 -17.47 -8.50
CA SER A 354 -23.79 -16.83 -9.27
C SER A 354 -23.04 -15.85 -8.36
N PRO A 355 -21.79 -15.48 -8.70
CA PRO A 355 -21.06 -14.46 -7.95
C PRO A 355 -21.76 -13.09 -8.07
N PRO A 356 -22.05 -12.40 -6.94
CA PRO A 356 -22.62 -11.06 -6.97
C PRO A 356 -21.76 -10.07 -7.74
N SER A 357 -22.33 -9.31 -8.68
CA SER A 357 -21.56 -8.28 -9.39
C SER A 357 -21.93 -6.88 -8.89
N VAL A 358 -20.90 -6.12 -8.51
CA VAL A 358 -21.01 -4.72 -8.13
C VAL A 358 -20.90 -3.84 -9.37
N ARG A 359 -21.78 -2.84 -9.44
CA ARG A 359 -21.77 -1.78 -10.46
C ARG A 359 -21.68 -0.44 -9.77
N ILE A 360 -20.69 0.36 -10.17
CA ILE A 360 -20.43 1.65 -9.56
C ILE A 360 -20.69 2.75 -10.59
N ASN A 361 -21.52 3.71 -10.21
CA ASN A 361 -21.83 4.90 -10.98
C ASN A 361 -21.72 6.15 -10.10
N VAL A 362 -21.76 7.32 -10.72
CA VAL A 362 -21.74 8.59 -9.97
C VAL A 362 -22.89 8.63 -8.96
N GLY A 363 -22.52 8.67 -7.67
CA GLY A 363 -23.43 8.72 -6.53
C GLY A 363 -24.12 7.40 -6.19
N ARG A 364 -23.79 6.27 -6.86
CA ARG A 364 -24.53 5.01 -6.70
C ARG A 364 -23.60 3.80 -6.73
N ILE A 365 -23.85 2.88 -5.80
CA ILE A 365 -23.29 1.53 -5.81
C ILE A 365 -24.50 0.60 -5.86
N ASP A 366 -24.62 -0.17 -6.92
CA ASP A 366 -25.74 -1.09 -7.12
C ASP A 366 -25.19 -2.51 -7.29
N THR A 367 -25.91 -3.50 -6.76
CA THR A 367 -25.60 -4.91 -7.05
C THR A 367 -26.87 -5.72 -7.14
N THR A 368 -26.84 -6.74 -8.01
CA THR A 368 -27.89 -7.73 -8.14
C THR A 368 -27.33 -9.07 -7.68
N VAL A 369 -28.05 -9.69 -6.75
CA VAL A 369 -27.69 -10.99 -6.18
C VAL A 369 -28.76 -12.00 -6.54
N ASP A 370 -28.37 -13.03 -7.27
CA ASP A 370 -29.26 -14.14 -7.57
C ASP A 370 -29.08 -15.24 -6.52
N LEU A 371 -30.19 -15.64 -5.91
CA LEU A 371 -30.24 -16.58 -4.79
C LEU A 371 -31.22 -17.71 -5.07
N ASP A 372 -30.96 -18.87 -4.50
CA ASP A 372 -31.96 -19.90 -4.26
C ASP A 372 -32.28 -19.98 -2.76
N VAL A 373 -33.57 -20.04 -2.44
CA VAL A 373 -34.07 -20.30 -1.10
C VAL A 373 -34.78 -21.65 -1.13
N ILE A 374 -34.17 -22.65 -0.52
CA ILE A 374 -34.75 -23.98 -0.34
C ILE A 374 -35.41 -24.04 1.04
N VAL A 375 -36.71 -24.30 1.06
CA VAL A 375 -37.47 -24.55 2.29
C VAL A 375 -37.33 -26.02 2.62
N ASN A 376 -36.78 -26.32 3.80
CA ASN A 376 -36.63 -27.67 4.30
C ASN A 376 -37.49 -27.87 5.54
N VAL A 377 -38.05 -29.07 5.69
CA VAL A 377 -38.77 -29.49 6.89
C VAL A 377 -37.92 -30.50 7.65
N LEU A 378 -37.84 -30.33 8.97
CA LEU A 378 -37.16 -31.25 9.86
C LEU A 378 -38.06 -32.45 10.18
N GLY A 379 -37.69 -33.61 9.65
CA GLY A 379 -38.24 -34.91 9.99
C GLY A 379 -37.78 -35.38 11.37
N SER A 380 -37.99 -36.67 11.68
CA SER A 380 -37.48 -37.24 12.92
C SER A 380 -35.96 -37.47 12.88
N ASP A 381 -35.43 -37.89 11.73
CA ASP A 381 -34.00 -38.13 11.51
C ASP A 381 -33.48 -37.58 10.15
N ASP A 382 -34.36 -36.98 9.32
CA ASP A 382 -34.05 -36.53 7.96
C ASP A 382 -34.44 -35.07 7.72
N ILE A 383 -33.71 -34.39 6.82
CA ILE A 383 -34.05 -33.05 6.32
C ILE A 383 -34.71 -33.20 4.95
N VAL A 384 -35.98 -32.80 4.84
CA VAL A 384 -36.77 -32.96 3.60
C VAL A 384 -36.95 -31.61 2.90
N PRO A 385 -36.36 -31.37 1.72
CA PRO A 385 -36.59 -30.16 0.96
C PRO A 385 -38.00 -30.21 0.33
N VAL A 386 -38.80 -29.15 0.50
CA VAL A 386 -40.23 -29.15 0.11
C VAL A 386 -40.59 -28.10 -0.95
N ALA A 387 -39.76 -27.07 -1.11
CA ALA A 387 -39.88 -26.08 -2.19
C ALA A 387 -38.55 -25.38 -2.44
N CYS A 388 -38.35 -24.88 -3.67
CA CYS A 388 -37.23 -24.03 -4.04
C CYS A 388 -37.72 -22.77 -4.76
N ILE A 389 -37.33 -21.61 -4.24
CA ILE A 389 -37.68 -20.30 -4.75
C ILE A 389 -36.38 -19.64 -5.22
N SER A 390 -36.32 -19.31 -6.51
CA SER A 390 -35.25 -18.50 -7.08
C SER A 390 -35.58 -17.03 -6.85
N LEU A 391 -34.62 -16.25 -6.39
CA LEU A 391 -34.73 -14.81 -6.17
C LEU A 391 -33.69 -14.08 -7.02
N SER A 392 -34.08 -12.93 -7.57
CA SER A 392 -33.12 -11.93 -8.06
C SER A 392 -33.31 -10.66 -7.24
N VAL A 393 -32.30 -10.32 -6.44
CA VAL A 393 -32.37 -9.31 -5.39
C VAL A 393 -31.51 -8.12 -5.77
N ALA A 394 -32.14 -6.97 -6.00
CA ALA A 394 -31.45 -5.71 -6.22
C ALA A 394 -31.23 -4.99 -4.88
N VAL A 395 -29.99 -4.62 -4.60
CA VAL A 395 -29.63 -3.85 -3.40
C VAL A 395 -28.78 -2.64 -3.78
N SER A 396 -28.93 -1.56 -3.02
CA SER A 396 -28.04 -0.39 -3.07
C SER A 396 -26.97 -0.53 -2.00
N GLY A 397 -25.76 -0.10 -2.32
CA GLY A 397 -24.61 -0.09 -1.44
C GLY A 397 -24.25 1.31 -0.95
N HIS A 398 -23.76 1.37 0.28
CA HIS A 398 -23.11 2.51 0.88
C HIS A 398 -21.74 2.10 1.37
N ALA A 399 -20.69 2.78 0.91
CA ALA A 399 -19.33 2.57 1.39
C ALA A 399 -18.98 3.64 2.44
N SER A 400 -18.10 3.31 3.37
CA SER A 400 -17.46 4.25 4.30
C SER A 400 -16.08 3.75 4.71
N VAL A 401 -15.29 4.59 5.37
CA VAL A 401 -13.97 4.21 5.89
C VAL A 401 -14.05 4.06 7.40
N SER A 402 -13.52 2.96 7.93
CA SER A 402 -13.41 2.70 9.37
C SER A 402 -11.98 2.28 9.70
N GLY A 403 -11.25 3.12 10.42
CA GLY A 403 -9.80 2.94 10.58
C GLY A 403 -9.11 2.99 9.21
N ASN A 404 -8.39 1.92 8.85
CA ASN A 404 -7.78 1.78 7.52
C ASN A 404 -8.57 0.82 6.60
N ASN A 405 -9.81 0.47 6.96
CA ASN A 405 -10.63 -0.47 6.19
C ASN A 405 -11.68 0.27 5.38
N LEU A 406 -11.92 -0.21 4.16
CA LEU A 406 -13.12 0.10 3.41
C LEU A 406 -14.23 -0.82 3.89
N VAL A 407 -15.28 -0.24 4.47
CA VAL A 407 -16.45 -0.97 4.98
C VAL A 407 -17.69 -0.59 4.17
N GLY A 408 -18.67 -1.50 4.14
CA GLY A 408 -19.88 -1.35 3.37
C GLY A 408 -21.15 -1.64 4.17
N LYS A 409 -22.26 -1.17 3.63
CA LYS A 409 -23.62 -1.61 3.99
C LYS A 409 -24.45 -1.68 2.74
N VAL A 410 -25.44 -2.56 2.73
CA VAL A 410 -26.44 -2.68 1.68
C VAL A 410 -27.85 -2.46 2.22
N GLU A 411 -28.70 -1.93 1.35
CA GLU A 411 -30.12 -1.76 1.58
C GLU A 411 -30.91 -2.46 0.46
N LEU A 412 -32.00 -3.13 0.85
CA LEU A 412 -32.86 -3.82 -0.10
C LEU A 412 -33.67 -2.81 -0.93
N ASN A 413 -33.50 -2.83 -2.25
CA ASN A 413 -34.32 -2.03 -3.17
C ASN A 413 -35.59 -2.77 -3.57
N TYR A 414 -35.43 -3.79 -4.42
CA TYR A 414 -36.51 -4.63 -4.92
C TYR A 414 -36.00 -6.05 -5.15
N PHE A 415 -36.92 -6.98 -5.29
CA PHE A 415 -36.59 -8.34 -5.71
C PHE A 415 -37.69 -8.88 -6.62
N SER A 416 -37.30 -9.78 -7.52
CA SER A 416 -38.20 -10.68 -8.24
C SER A 416 -37.99 -12.10 -7.75
N PHE A 417 -38.97 -12.98 -8.00
CA PHE A 417 -38.88 -14.37 -7.62
C PHE A 417 -39.59 -15.27 -8.63
N ASP A 418 -39.07 -16.50 -8.74
CA ASP A 418 -39.64 -17.57 -9.53
C ASP A 418 -39.65 -18.86 -8.70
N LEU A 419 -40.77 -19.61 -8.76
CA LEU A 419 -40.86 -20.90 -8.09
C LEU A 419 -40.25 -21.97 -9.00
N LYS A 420 -39.06 -22.48 -8.66
CA LYS A 420 -38.38 -23.54 -9.43
C LYS A 420 -39.15 -24.86 -9.35
N TRP A 421 -39.50 -25.26 -8.13
CA TRP A 421 -40.30 -26.45 -7.86
C TRP A 421 -40.94 -26.38 -6.47
N SER A 422 -41.98 -27.19 -6.24
CA SER A 422 -42.70 -27.29 -4.97
C SER A 422 -43.45 -28.60 -4.86
N ASP A 423 -43.12 -29.41 -3.85
CA ASP A 423 -43.80 -30.68 -3.55
C ASP A 423 -45.06 -30.47 -2.71
N ILE A 424 -45.15 -29.30 -2.07
CA ILE A 424 -46.31 -28.82 -1.30
C ILE A 424 -47.35 -28.10 -2.17
N GLY A 425 -47.28 -28.28 -3.49
CA GLY A 425 -48.24 -27.76 -4.47
C GLY A 425 -47.99 -26.32 -4.89
N LYS A 426 -48.96 -25.71 -5.58
CA LYS A 426 -48.84 -24.34 -6.08
C LYS A 426 -48.83 -23.35 -4.92
N LEU A 427 -47.81 -22.49 -4.89
CA LEU A 427 -47.69 -21.42 -3.91
C LEU A 427 -48.30 -20.14 -4.47
N HIS A 428 -49.11 -19.45 -3.67
CA HIS A 428 -49.70 -18.18 -4.08
C HIS A 428 -48.62 -17.09 -4.10
N THR A 429 -48.50 -16.36 -5.20
CA THR A 429 -47.44 -15.37 -5.43
C THR A 429 -47.41 -14.29 -4.36
N GLY A 430 -48.56 -13.75 -3.95
CA GLY A 430 -48.62 -12.73 -2.89
C GLY A 430 -48.07 -13.20 -1.54
N ILE A 431 -48.28 -14.47 -1.20
CA ILE A 431 -47.77 -15.09 0.03
C ILE A 431 -46.25 -15.24 -0.04
N VAL A 432 -45.75 -15.80 -1.15
CA VAL A 432 -44.31 -15.97 -1.37
C VAL A 432 -43.61 -14.60 -1.33
N GLN A 433 -44.19 -13.58 -1.97
CA GLN A 433 -43.66 -12.22 -1.95
C GLN A 433 -43.57 -11.65 -0.54
N SER A 434 -44.62 -11.78 0.28
CA SER A 434 -44.59 -11.31 1.67
C SER A 434 -43.54 -12.05 2.50
N LEU A 435 -43.47 -13.37 2.39
CA LEU A 435 -42.51 -14.18 3.15
C LEU A 435 -41.06 -13.89 2.73
N MET A 436 -40.78 -13.86 1.43
CA MET A 436 -39.43 -13.58 0.91
C MET A 436 -38.98 -12.17 1.26
N ARG A 437 -39.89 -11.18 1.29
CA ARG A 437 -39.56 -9.83 1.78
C ARG A 437 -39.09 -9.85 3.24
N ILE A 438 -39.74 -10.63 4.10
CA ILE A 438 -39.36 -10.76 5.51
C ILE A 438 -37.99 -11.46 5.62
N VAL A 439 -37.80 -12.58 4.90
CA VAL A 439 -36.51 -13.30 4.85
C VAL A 439 -35.39 -12.37 4.39
N LEU A 440 -35.60 -11.62 3.31
CA LEU A 440 -34.57 -10.71 2.78
C LEU A 440 -34.25 -9.56 3.76
N LYS A 441 -35.27 -8.94 4.34
CA LYS A 441 -35.09 -7.77 5.23
C LYS A 441 -34.52 -8.13 6.60
N ASN A 442 -34.95 -9.26 7.17
CA ASN A 442 -34.65 -9.59 8.57
C ASN A 442 -33.51 -10.61 8.70
N LEU A 443 -33.13 -11.30 7.62
CA LEU A 443 -32.06 -12.31 7.63
C LEU A 443 -30.95 -11.98 6.64
N PHE A 444 -31.27 -11.89 5.34
CA PHE A 444 -30.26 -11.72 4.30
C PHE A 444 -29.49 -10.39 4.44
N VAL A 445 -30.20 -9.26 4.49
CA VAL A 445 -29.56 -7.93 4.58
C VAL A 445 -28.72 -7.78 5.86
N PRO A 446 -29.23 -8.11 7.07
CA PRO A 446 -28.42 -8.07 8.29
C PRO A 446 -27.21 -8.99 8.25
N TYR A 447 -27.36 -10.20 7.71
CA TYR A 447 -26.25 -11.14 7.54
C TYR A 447 -25.15 -10.56 6.66
N VAL A 448 -25.50 -10.08 5.45
CA VAL A 448 -24.54 -9.45 4.54
C VAL A 448 -23.89 -8.22 5.18
N ASN A 449 -24.67 -7.37 5.85
CA ASN A 449 -24.16 -6.17 6.53
C ASN A 449 -23.20 -6.48 7.69
N SER A 450 -23.31 -7.66 8.32
CA SER A 450 -22.38 -8.08 9.37
C SER A 450 -20.97 -8.36 8.82
N TYR A 451 -20.86 -8.83 7.57
CA TYR A 451 -19.59 -9.03 6.88
C TYR A 451 -19.08 -7.74 6.23
N LEU A 452 -19.95 -7.00 5.51
CA LEU A 452 -19.56 -5.74 4.89
C LEU A 452 -19.14 -4.69 5.94
N GLY A 453 -19.71 -4.72 7.15
CA GLY A 453 -19.33 -3.86 8.26
C GLY A 453 -17.92 -4.14 8.81
N GLN A 454 -17.36 -5.33 8.59
CA GLN A 454 -15.95 -5.64 8.90
C GLN A 454 -15.02 -5.07 7.80
N GLY A 455 -15.47 -5.17 6.55
CA GLY A 455 -14.78 -4.63 5.38
C GLY A 455 -13.45 -5.32 5.09
N PHE A 456 -12.60 -4.63 4.32
CA PHE A 456 -11.23 -5.08 4.04
C PHE A 456 -10.24 -3.92 4.16
N PRO A 457 -8.97 -4.19 4.52
CA PRO A 457 -7.93 -3.17 4.62
C PRO A 457 -7.61 -2.54 3.26
N LEU A 458 -7.52 -1.21 3.24
CA LEU A 458 -6.97 -0.47 2.10
C LEU A 458 -5.44 -0.65 2.03
N PRO A 459 -4.81 -0.51 0.85
CA PRO A 459 -3.36 -0.64 0.66
C PRO A 459 -2.60 0.55 1.27
N ILE A 460 -2.53 0.60 2.59
CA ILE A 460 -1.86 1.64 3.38
C ILE A 460 -0.55 1.09 3.95
N ILE A 461 0.52 1.88 3.85
CA ILE A 461 1.82 1.55 4.42
C ILE A 461 1.70 1.42 5.96
N LYS A 462 2.27 0.36 6.52
CA LYS A 462 2.26 0.10 7.96
C LYS A 462 2.88 1.28 8.73
N GLY A 463 2.18 1.73 9.78
CA GLY A 463 2.57 2.90 10.57
C GLY A 463 1.79 4.16 10.21
N PHE A 464 1.08 4.18 9.09
CA PHE A 464 0.17 5.26 8.73
C PHE A 464 -1.29 4.87 9.00
N VAL A 465 -2.09 5.87 9.38
CA VAL A 465 -3.54 5.73 9.53
C VAL A 465 -4.28 6.83 8.79
N ILE A 466 -5.40 6.43 8.20
CA ILE A 466 -6.30 7.29 7.45
C ILE A 466 -7.03 8.25 8.40
N ARG A 467 -7.17 9.52 7.99
CA ARG A 467 -7.87 10.60 8.69
C ARG A 467 -8.81 11.32 7.74
N ASP A 468 -9.91 11.83 8.29
CA ASP A 468 -10.87 12.70 7.60
C ASP A 468 -11.27 12.21 6.21
N ALA A 469 -11.44 10.88 6.11
CA ALA A 469 -11.74 10.22 4.86
C ALA A 469 -13.19 10.41 4.46
N TYR A 470 -13.40 10.67 3.18
CA TYR A 470 -14.70 10.63 2.55
C TYR A 470 -14.65 9.84 1.24
N ILE A 471 -15.81 9.35 0.82
CA ILE A 471 -15.93 8.50 -0.36
C ILE A 471 -16.64 9.26 -1.46
N LEU A 472 -16.04 9.18 -2.64
CA LEU A 472 -16.64 9.57 -3.91
C LEU A 472 -16.87 8.32 -4.75
N THR A 473 -17.84 8.40 -5.66
CA THR A 473 -18.12 7.35 -6.64
C THR A 473 -18.08 7.97 -8.02
N SER A 474 -17.38 7.29 -8.93
CA SER A 474 -17.26 7.63 -10.34
C SER A 474 -17.73 6.45 -11.18
N TYR A 475 -17.73 6.58 -12.50
CA TYR A 475 -17.99 5.44 -13.39
C TYR A 475 -16.98 4.33 -13.11
N SER A 476 -17.48 3.15 -12.72
CA SER A 476 -16.73 1.94 -12.39
C SER A 476 -15.76 2.05 -11.20
N SER A 477 -15.78 3.12 -10.39
CA SER A 477 -14.82 3.23 -9.28
C SER A 477 -15.35 3.88 -8.01
N ILE A 478 -14.93 3.35 -6.86
CA ILE A 478 -15.01 4.01 -5.55
C ILE A 478 -13.68 4.71 -5.29
N ILE A 479 -13.72 5.98 -4.91
CA ILE A 479 -12.54 6.79 -4.61
C ILE A 479 -12.60 7.17 -3.14
N VAL A 480 -11.59 6.76 -2.38
CA VAL A 480 -11.35 7.18 -1.01
C VAL A 480 -10.40 8.37 -1.04
N SER A 481 -10.88 9.54 -0.63
CA SER A 481 -10.05 10.75 -0.46
C SER A 481 -9.83 10.99 1.03
N SER A 482 -8.57 11.18 1.45
CA SER A 482 -8.22 11.21 2.86
C SER A 482 -6.91 11.93 3.17
N ASP A 483 -6.77 12.36 4.42
CA ASP A 483 -5.48 12.71 5.00
C ASP A 483 -4.86 11.48 5.69
N VAL A 484 -3.57 11.57 6.00
CA VAL A 484 -2.85 10.51 6.71
C VAL A 484 -2.15 11.06 7.95
N SER A 485 -1.98 10.21 8.94
CA SER A 485 -1.16 10.50 10.11
C SER A 485 -0.19 9.36 10.38
N PHE A 486 1.01 9.69 10.85
CA PHE A 486 2.04 8.72 11.21
C PHE A 486 1.93 8.38 12.69
N ILE A 487 1.80 7.10 13.01
CA ILE A 487 1.85 6.60 14.38
C ILE A 487 3.30 6.24 14.67
N GLU A 488 3.95 7.01 15.54
CA GLU A 488 5.27 6.63 16.02
C GLU A 488 5.17 5.29 16.78
N PRO A 489 5.97 4.28 16.41
CA PRO A 489 6.03 3.06 17.21
C PRO A 489 6.53 3.47 18.60
N MET A 490 5.68 3.33 19.62
CA MET A 490 6.06 3.62 21.00
C MET A 490 7.40 2.92 21.30
N ASP A 491 8.38 3.72 21.69
CA ASP A 491 9.65 3.20 22.17
C ASP A 491 9.38 2.27 23.36
N LYS A 492 9.76 1.00 23.22
CA LYS A 492 9.54 -0.04 24.26
C LYS A 492 10.35 0.24 25.54
N SER A 493 11.11 1.34 25.59
CA SER A 493 11.78 1.86 26.79
C SER A 493 10.80 2.31 27.89
N GLY A 494 9.59 2.76 27.56
CA GLY A 494 8.60 3.23 28.54
C GLY A 494 7.82 2.14 29.29
N ILE A 495 7.78 0.91 28.78
CA ILE A 495 6.95 -0.18 29.35
C ILE A 495 7.61 -0.80 30.60
N LYS A 496 8.92 -0.61 30.79
CA LYS A 496 9.62 -1.10 32.00
C LYS A 496 9.39 -0.25 33.27
N GLN A 497 8.91 1.00 33.15
CA GLN A 497 8.68 1.85 34.33
C GLN A 497 7.23 1.84 34.83
N VAL A 498 6.25 1.40 34.02
CA VAL A 498 4.84 1.32 34.46
C VAL A 498 4.44 -0.11 34.90
N ALA A 499 5.16 -1.14 34.44
CA ALA A 499 4.92 -2.53 34.85
C ALA A 499 5.48 -2.90 36.25
N GLY A 500 6.16 -1.96 36.93
CA GLY A 500 6.72 -2.17 38.27
C GLY A 500 5.77 -1.86 39.44
N SER A 501 4.56 -1.36 39.18
CA SER A 501 3.65 -0.88 40.25
C SER A 501 2.27 -1.53 40.30
N VAL A 502 1.99 -2.58 39.51
CA VAL A 502 0.73 -3.32 39.61
C VAL A 502 1.01 -4.81 39.80
N HIS A 503 1.31 -5.16 41.06
CA HIS A 503 1.28 -6.54 41.53
C HIS A 503 0.01 -6.72 42.35
N LYS A 504 -1.03 -7.34 41.76
CA LYS A 504 -2.11 -8.07 42.46
C LYS A 504 -2.91 -8.93 41.47
N ASP A 505 -2.75 -10.24 41.64
CA ASP A 505 -3.55 -11.42 41.23
C ASP A 505 -4.58 -11.33 40.08
N PRO A 506 -4.44 -12.16 39.02
CA PRO A 506 -5.48 -12.46 38.06
C PRO A 506 -6.10 -13.84 38.34
N ALA A 507 -7.04 -13.90 39.27
CA ALA A 507 -8.02 -14.97 39.35
C ALA A 507 -9.36 -14.31 39.73
N VAL A 508 -10.45 -14.74 39.10
CA VAL A 508 -11.81 -14.13 39.17
C VAL A 508 -11.90 -12.92 38.21
N THR A 509 -12.40 -13.04 36.98
CA THR A 509 -13.82 -13.23 36.66
C THR A 509 -13.96 -13.54 35.15
N MET A 510 -14.15 -14.81 34.79
CA MET A 510 -14.58 -15.23 33.46
C MET A 510 -15.93 -15.92 33.67
N LYS A 511 -17.02 -15.17 33.58
CA LYS A 511 -18.42 -15.65 33.53
C LYS A 511 -19.33 -14.45 33.35
N GLN A 512 -19.73 -14.18 32.11
CA GLN A 512 -21.05 -13.70 31.70
C GLN A 512 -20.98 -13.20 30.25
N LEU A 513 -21.43 -14.06 29.33
CA LEU A 513 -22.27 -13.75 28.16
C LEU A 513 -22.44 -15.06 27.40
N VAL A 514 -23.39 -15.86 27.92
CA VAL A 514 -24.17 -16.82 27.13
C VAL A 514 -25.33 -16.04 26.54
#